data_AF-A0A0K8R453-F1
#
_entry.id   AF-A0A0K8R453-F1
#
_cell.length_a   1.000
_cell.length_b   1.000
_cell.length_c   1.000
_cell.angle_alpha   90.00
_cell.angle_beta   90.00
_cell.angle_gamma   90.00
#
_symmetry.space_group_name_H-M   'P 1'
#
loop_
_entity.id
_entity.type
_entity.pdbx_description
1 polymer ?
#
loop_
_entity_poly.entity_id
_entity_poly.type
_entity_poly.pdbx_seq_one_letter_code
_entity_poly.pdbx_strand_id
1 'polypeptide(L)'
;VRYFYNMTTEKCERFYYGGCSGNNNNFLNESSCTSTCKDVSKKDMCKLISKTNKCREKSDRFYFHKKTKKCKKIPANECPRRQKYFWNKKKCDSLC
;
A
#
# COMPACT_ATOMS: atom_id res chain seq x y z
N VAL A 1 17.21 -12.74 7.76
CA VAL A 1 15.96 -12.08 8.22
C VAL A 1 16.10 -10.58 8.03
N ARG A 2 15.02 -9.88 7.66
CA ARG A 2 14.97 -8.42 7.52
C ARG A 2 13.71 -7.88 8.21
N TYR A 3 13.61 -6.57 8.35
CA TYR A 3 12.44 -5.87 8.87
C TYR A 3 11.75 -5.08 7.76
N PHE A 4 10.43 -5.02 7.78
CA PHE A 4 9.63 -4.15 6.93
C PHE A 4 8.56 -3.46 7.76
N TYR A 5 8.21 -2.24 7.38
CA TYR A 5 7.09 -1.53 7.98
C TYR A 5 5.77 -2.06 7.42
N ASN A 6 4.97 -2.68 8.28
CA ASN A 6 3.65 -3.17 7.95
C ASN A 6 2.62 -2.05 8.17
N MET A 7 2.15 -1.47 7.07
CA MET A 7 1.12 -0.42 7.10
C MET A 7 -0.18 -0.86 7.79
N THR A 8 -0.52 -2.15 7.81
CA THR A 8 -1.77 -2.64 8.41
C THR A 8 -1.70 -2.65 9.94
N THR A 9 -0.51 -2.85 10.50
CA THR A 9 -0.29 -2.87 11.96
C THR A 9 0.42 -1.61 12.46
N GLU A 10 0.94 -0.79 11.54
CA GLU A 10 1.79 0.39 11.80
C GLU A 10 3.05 0.04 12.59
N LYS A 11 3.59 -1.16 12.36
CA LYS A 11 4.74 -1.71 13.09
C LYS A 11 5.79 -2.25 12.14
N CYS A 12 7.04 -2.27 12.60
CA CYS A 12 8.13 -2.96 11.93
C CYS A 12 8.10 -4.45 12.27
N GLU A 13 7.90 -5.28 11.26
CA GLU A 13 7.76 -6.73 11.40
C GLU A 13 8.88 -7.45 10.67
N ARG A 14 9.23 -8.65 11.17
CA ARG A 14 10.25 -9.48 10.55
C ARG A 14 9.70 -10.20 9.32
N PHE A 15 10.53 -10.32 8.28
CA PHE A 15 10.25 -11.15 7.12
C PHE A 15 11.51 -11.84 6.59
N TYR A 16 11.33 -12.91 5.83
CA TYR A 16 12.40 -13.59 5.12
C TYR A 16 12.66 -12.90 3.79
N TYR A 17 13.89 -12.41 3.61
CA TYR A 17 14.34 -11.78 2.37
C TYR A 17 15.30 -12.71 1.66
N GLY A 18 15.00 -13.05 0.40
CA GLY A 18 15.77 -14.00 -0.41
C GLY A 18 17.13 -13.48 -0.91
N GLY A 19 17.51 -12.23 -0.61
CA GLY A 19 18.84 -11.69 -0.90
C GLY A 19 18.92 -10.74 -2.10
N CYS A 20 17.97 -10.80 -3.05
CA CYS A 20 17.94 -9.93 -4.23
C CYS A 20 16.54 -9.33 -4.52
N SER A 21 16.51 -8.30 -5.39
CA SER A 21 15.28 -7.68 -5.90
C SER A 21 14.31 -7.15 -4.84
N GLY A 22 14.84 -6.67 -3.71
CA GLY A 22 14.07 -5.99 -2.68
C GLY A 22 13.58 -4.59 -3.11
N ASN A 23 12.77 -3.99 -2.25
CA ASN A 23 12.42 -2.57 -2.34
C ASN A 23 12.90 -1.83 -1.08
N ASN A 24 12.66 -0.52 -1.00
CA ASN A 24 13.13 0.32 0.10
C ASN A 24 12.49 -0.02 1.46
N ASN A 25 11.38 -0.76 1.50
CA ASN A 25 10.78 -1.26 2.74
C ASN A 25 11.46 -2.55 3.19
N ASN A 26 12.78 -2.49 3.40
CA ASN A 26 13.63 -3.60 3.76
C ASN A 26 14.82 -3.11 4.60
N PHE A 27 14.75 -3.37 5.90
CA PHE A 27 15.67 -2.85 6.90
C PHE A 27 16.46 -3.98 7.58
N LEU A 28 17.69 -3.69 7.99
CA LEU A 28 18.54 -4.66 8.67
C LEU A 28 18.08 -4.96 10.10
N ASN A 29 17.50 -3.97 10.78
CA ASN A 29 17.04 -4.07 12.16
C ASN A 29 15.76 -3.26 12.39
N GLU A 30 15.11 -3.52 13.51
CA GLU A 30 13.84 -2.88 13.87
C GLU A 30 13.98 -1.37 14.07
N SER A 31 15.06 -0.92 14.72
CA SER A 31 15.28 0.50 15.01
C SER A 31 15.39 1.36 13.74
N SER A 32 16.13 0.90 12.73
CA SER A 32 16.23 1.60 11.44
C SER A 32 14.90 1.63 10.68
N CYS A 33 14.11 0.55 10.77
CA CYS A 33 12.75 0.54 10.23
C CYS A 33 11.85 1.56 10.95
N THR A 34 11.79 1.51 12.28
CA THR A 34 10.91 2.36 13.09
C THR A 34 11.27 3.83 12.94
N SER A 35 12.55 4.18 13.03
CA SER A 35 13.00 5.57 12.85
C SER A 35 12.69 6.12 11.45
N THR A 36 12.81 5.29 10.41
CA THR A 36 12.49 5.69 9.02
C THR A 36 10.99 5.86 8.79
N CYS A 37 10.17 5.01 9.41
CA CYS A 37 8.73 4.93 9.14
C CYS A 37 7.84 5.52 10.25
N LYS A 38 8.41 6.12 11.30
CA LYS A 38 7.66 6.66 12.47
C LYS A 38 6.56 7.66 12.11
N ASP A 39 6.74 8.44 11.05
CA ASP A 39 5.79 9.48 10.61
C ASP A 39 4.85 8.99 9.50
N VAL A 40 4.94 7.71 9.13
CA VAL A 40 4.09 7.09 8.10
C VAL A 40 2.92 6.40 8.78
N SER A 41 1.69 6.71 8.37
CA SER A 41 0.48 6.14 8.96
C SER A 41 -0.43 5.49 7.91
N LYS A 42 -1.38 4.66 8.35
CA LYS A 42 -2.46 4.12 7.50
C LYS A 42 -3.16 5.23 6.71
N LYS A 43 -3.39 6.38 7.33
CA LYS A 43 -4.05 7.53 6.69
C LYS A 43 -3.33 8.02 5.44
N ASP A 44 -2.03 7.77 5.33
CA ASP A 44 -1.25 8.21 4.18
C ASP A 44 -1.45 7.30 2.98
N MET A 45 -1.80 6.01 3.20
CA MET A 45 -2.08 5.05 2.12
C MET A 45 -3.13 5.56 1.14
N CYS A 46 -4.11 6.30 1.62
CA CYS A 46 -5.29 6.68 0.83
C CYS A 46 -5.23 8.12 0.35
N LYS A 47 -4.12 8.79 0.69
CA LYS A 47 -3.66 10.02 0.05
C LYS A 47 -2.73 9.75 -1.13
N LEU A 48 -2.13 8.55 -1.23
CA LEU A 48 -1.18 8.21 -2.30
C LEU A 48 -1.81 8.31 -3.70
N ILE A 49 -1.13 9.05 -4.56
CA ILE A 49 -1.45 9.22 -5.98
C ILE A 49 -0.63 8.22 -6.78
N SER A 50 -1.27 7.42 -7.63
CA SER A 50 -0.54 6.62 -8.62
C SER A 50 0.06 7.58 -9.67
N LYS A 51 1.39 7.51 -9.83
CA LYS A 51 2.13 8.31 -10.83
C LYS A 51 1.97 7.77 -12.27
N THR A 52 1.33 6.62 -12.44
CA THR A 52 1.24 5.94 -13.74
C THR A 52 -0.17 6.00 -14.30
N ASN A 53 -0.28 6.35 -15.58
CA ASN A 53 -1.54 6.29 -16.34
C ASN A 53 -1.73 4.95 -17.07
N LYS A 54 -0.82 3.98 -16.89
CA LYS A 54 -0.84 2.68 -17.56
C LYS A 54 -1.41 1.62 -16.61
N CYS A 55 -2.71 1.36 -16.66
CA CYS A 55 -3.28 0.17 -16.01
C CYS A 55 -3.42 -0.91 -17.07
N ARG A 56 -2.53 -1.90 -17.05
CA ARG A 56 -2.69 -3.15 -17.81
C ARG A 56 -3.41 -4.17 -16.94
N GLU A 57 -4.62 -3.85 -16.50
CA GLU A 57 -5.25 -4.56 -15.39
C GLU A 57 -6.50 -5.31 -15.83
N LYS A 58 -6.37 -6.63 -16.00
CA LYS A 58 -7.42 -7.56 -16.44
C LYS A 58 -8.35 -8.05 -15.32
N SER A 59 -8.33 -7.39 -14.14
CA SER A 59 -9.03 -7.89 -12.96
C SER A 59 -9.55 -6.75 -12.10
N ASP A 60 -10.65 -7.01 -11.40
CA ASP A 60 -11.30 -6.05 -10.51
C ASP A 60 -10.35 -5.50 -9.42
N ARG A 61 -10.53 -4.21 -9.12
CA ARG A 61 -9.81 -3.49 -8.06
C ARG A 61 -10.76 -2.68 -7.19
N PHE A 62 -10.23 -2.07 -6.15
CA PHE A 62 -10.95 -1.14 -5.29
C PHE A 62 -10.13 0.12 -5.07
N TYR A 63 -10.77 1.28 -4.99
CA TYR A 63 -10.14 2.53 -4.56
C TYR A 63 -10.97 3.21 -3.49
N PHE A 64 -10.30 4.02 -2.68
CA PHE A 64 -10.98 4.84 -1.69
C PHE A 64 -11.51 6.13 -2.31
N HIS A 65 -12.84 6.25 -2.39
CA HIS A 65 -13.49 7.45 -2.90
C HIS A 65 -13.59 8.51 -1.80
N LYS A 66 -12.68 9.49 -1.81
CA LYS A 66 -12.50 10.51 -0.76
C LYS A 66 -13.79 11.26 -0.38
N LYS A 67 -14.63 11.62 -1.36
CA LYS A 67 -15.88 12.35 -1.10
C LYS A 67 -16.92 11.53 -0.34
N THR A 68 -17.02 10.23 -0.63
CA THR A 68 -18.01 9.35 0.01
C THR A 68 -17.43 8.57 1.19
N LYS A 69 -16.11 8.64 1.42
CA LYS A 69 -15.37 7.85 2.41
C LYS A 69 -15.69 6.35 2.30
N LYS A 70 -15.75 5.83 1.08
CA LYS A 70 -16.08 4.42 0.79
C LYS A 70 -15.12 3.83 -0.22
N CYS A 71 -14.76 2.56 -0.03
CA CYS A 71 -14.04 1.79 -1.03
C CYS A 71 -15.00 1.34 -2.14
N LYS A 72 -14.74 1.81 -3.36
CA LYS A 72 -15.53 1.52 -4.56
C LYS A 72 -14.77 0.58 -5.48
N LYS A 73 -15.50 -0.33 -6.13
CA LYS A 73 -14.95 -1.25 -7.13
C LYS A 73 -14.53 -0.50 -8.38
N ILE A 74 -13.47 -0.98 -9.00
CA ILE A 74 -12.99 -0.61 -10.33
C ILE A 74 -13.15 -1.88 -11.17
N PRO A 75 -14.01 -1.85 -12.19
CA PRO A 75 -14.14 -2.96 -13.13
C PRO A 75 -12.81 -3.27 -13.82
N ALA A 76 -12.63 -4.52 -14.25
CA ALA A 76 -11.51 -4.89 -15.11
C ALA A 76 -11.41 -3.96 -16.33
N ASN A 77 -10.18 -3.64 -16.75
CA ASN A 77 -9.85 -2.73 -17.83
C ASN A 77 -10.19 -1.24 -17.59
N GLU A 78 -10.72 -0.86 -16.41
CA GLU A 78 -10.88 0.54 -16.02
C GLU A 78 -9.73 1.05 -15.15
N CYS A 79 -9.33 2.30 -15.37
CA CYS A 79 -8.23 2.96 -14.67
C CYS A 79 -8.72 4.06 -13.71
N PRO A 80 -8.44 3.97 -12.40
CA PRO A 80 -8.61 5.11 -11.53
C PRO A 80 -7.49 6.13 -11.80
N ARG A 81 -7.81 7.29 -12.38
CA ARG A 81 -6.81 8.35 -12.58
C ARG A 81 -6.32 8.90 -11.24
N ARG A 82 -5.00 8.97 -11.06
CA ARG A 82 -4.32 9.68 -9.95
C ARG A 82 -4.68 9.21 -8.53
N GLN A 83 -4.88 7.92 -8.32
CA GLN A 83 -5.07 7.38 -6.97
C GLN A 83 -4.57 5.95 -6.86
N LYS A 84 -4.22 5.54 -5.64
CA LYS A 84 -3.90 4.16 -5.33
C LYS A 84 -5.14 3.27 -5.40
N TYR A 85 -4.95 2.04 -5.86
CA TYR A 85 -5.96 0.99 -5.83
C TYR A 85 -5.50 -0.20 -5.00
N PHE A 86 -6.46 -1.03 -4.62
CA PHE A 86 -6.31 -2.19 -3.76
C PHE A 86 -6.89 -3.41 -4.45
N TRP A 87 -6.25 -4.56 -4.23
CA TRP A 87 -6.68 -5.84 -4.81
C TRP A 87 -7.95 -6.39 -4.17
N ASN A 88 -8.26 -5.99 -2.94
CA ASN A 88 -9.46 -6.44 -2.25
C ASN A 88 -10.10 -5.30 -1.46
N LYS A 89 -11.44 -5.40 -1.29
CA LYS A 89 -12.24 -4.40 -0.58
C LYS A 89 -11.83 -4.27 0.89
N LYS A 90 -11.68 -5.39 1.61
CA LYS A 90 -11.29 -5.41 3.04
C LYS A 90 -9.98 -4.68 3.32
N LYS A 91 -9.02 -4.77 2.40
CA LYS A 91 -7.70 -4.17 2.48
C LYS A 91 -7.78 -2.67 2.20
N CYS A 92 -8.62 -2.26 1.25
CA CYS A 92 -8.98 -0.86 1.08
C CYS A 92 -9.62 -0.30 2.36
N ASP A 93 -10.66 -0.98 2.89
CA ASP A 93 -11.38 -0.54 4.10
C ASP A 93 -10.45 -0.48 5.33
N SER A 94 -9.52 -1.43 5.47
CA SER A 94 -8.59 -1.47 6.61
C SER A 94 -7.48 -0.42 6.55
N LEU A 95 -7.22 0.17 5.37
CA LEU A 95 -6.07 1.04 5.14
C LEU A 95 -6.46 2.50 4.85
N CYS A 96 -7.76 2.87 4.75
CA CYS A 96 -8.19 4.17 4.20
C CYS A 96 -9.09 5.12 5.04
#